data_AF-A0A7C7V2Q3-F1
#
_entry.id   AF-A0A7C7V2Q3-F1
#
_cell.length_a   1.000
_cell.length_b   1.000
_cell.length_c   1.000
_cell.angle_alpha   90.00
_cell.angle_beta   90.00
_cell.angle_gamma   90.00
#
_symmetry.space_group_name_H-M   'P 1'
#
loop_
_entity.id
_entity.type
_entity.pdbx_description
1 polymer ?
#
loop_
_entity_poly.entity_id
_entity_poly.type
_entity_poly.pdbx_seq_one_letter_code
_entity_poly.pdbx_strand_id
1 'polypeptide(L)'
;MVWSTSWRRRRCCPARWGPSLAPSEQRRVTGARRRRRRGARSLGHAAEGSEGLLSQWLSIPVAVLLVVTLGSSAAVWGWIVARWRRGQPIVAFQGRTPVPWRAPDVAAVALSYGLFSVLVPHVDQQLGLVNRFVAWHGEHGGQRGGVEGDDQDEWSQAAHPVVVLLRQRREAGLFVFCLVVAAVVVPVTEEVLFRLVLQGWLESAERRLRRTIPAARRVVPGTWAVVSTSFIFAALHYRGMPPEADPLELLRLLVYVGVVDLCVVAVAVAWLRGPAGATAADLGWSGRQLWADVQLGMAAFLAVVAPVYGIQIALRLCLPHSPIVDPISLFLFALVLGTLYYRTHRIVPSIVTHVAFNGFSLTLLRLGLAPLG
;
A
#
# COMPACT_ATOMS: atom_id res chain seq x y z
N MET A 1 20.36 -1.34 31.04
CA MET A 1 19.77 0.02 30.96
C MET A 1 18.27 -0.14 30.93
N VAL A 2 17.65 0.09 32.08
CA VAL A 2 16.24 -0.16 32.37
C VAL A 2 15.46 1.10 32.04
N TRP A 3 14.52 1.03 31.10
CA TRP A 3 13.57 2.11 30.86
C TRP A 3 12.42 1.99 31.86
N SER A 4 12.37 2.93 32.80
CA SER A 4 11.25 3.12 33.70
C SER A 4 10.16 3.96 33.01
N THR A 5 8.96 3.41 32.93
CA THR A 5 7.76 4.11 32.47
C THR A 5 7.11 4.81 33.67
N SER A 6 7.30 6.12 33.79
CA SER A 6 6.51 6.96 34.69
C SER A 6 5.26 7.48 33.96
N TRP A 7 4.16 6.74 34.10
CA TRP A 7 2.83 7.22 33.77
C TRP A 7 2.37 8.21 34.85
N ARG A 8 2.36 9.51 34.53
CA ARG A 8 1.74 10.54 35.38
C ARG A 8 0.22 10.40 35.33
N ARG A 9 -0.35 9.98 36.47
CA ARG A 9 -1.78 10.11 36.80
C ARG A 9 -2.21 11.57 36.72
N ARG A 10 -3.12 11.90 35.81
CA ARG A 10 -3.92 13.14 35.89
C ARG A 10 -4.97 12.93 36.98
N ARG A 11 -4.96 13.81 37.99
CA ARG A 11 -5.92 13.82 39.10
C ARG A 11 -7.25 14.37 38.59
N CYS A 12 -8.32 13.68 38.95
CA CYS A 12 -9.70 14.13 38.77
C CYS A 12 -9.99 15.31 39.71
N CYS A 13 -10.63 16.36 39.18
CA CYS A 13 -11.34 17.37 40.00
C CYS A 13 -12.78 16.89 40.25
N PRO A 14 -13.35 17.12 41.45
CA PRO A 14 -14.73 16.79 41.75
C PRO A 14 -15.68 17.87 41.22
N ALA A 15 -16.69 17.46 40.47
CA ALA A 15 -17.79 18.32 40.04
C ALA A 15 -18.75 18.59 41.21
N ARG A 16 -19.02 19.87 41.44
CA ARG A 16 -19.99 20.41 42.39
C ARG A 16 -21.42 20.06 41.95
N TRP A 17 -22.19 19.51 42.88
CA TRP A 17 -23.64 19.38 42.80
C TRP A 17 -24.33 20.73 43.04
N GLY A 18 -25.33 21.05 42.23
CA GLY A 18 -26.27 22.16 42.44
C GLY A 18 -27.69 21.71 42.03
N PRO A 19 -28.75 22.19 42.69
CA PRO A 19 -30.04 21.51 42.70
C PRO A 19 -31.03 21.99 41.63
N SER A 20 -31.84 21.02 41.20
CA SER A 20 -33.22 21.05 40.73
C SER A 20 -33.98 22.38 40.73
N LEU A 21 -34.49 22.78 39.56
CA LEU A 21 -35.80 23.43 39.40
C LEU A 21 -36.51 22.85 38.16
N ALA A 22 -37.79 22.56 38.36
CA ALA A 22 -38.68 21.81 37.48
C ALA A 22 -39.49 22.76 36.55
N PRO A 23 -40.67 22.38 35.98
CA PRO A 23 -40.87 22.31 34.53
C PRO A 23 -41.89 23.32 33.98
N SER A 24 -41.85 23.61 32.68
CA SER A 24 -42.98 24.16 31.93
C SER A 24 -42.98 23.55 30.52
N GLU A 25 -43.92 22.64 30.22
CA GLU A 25 -45.27 22.87 29.71
C GLU A 25 -45.34 23.42 28.27
N GLN A 26 -46.16 22.71 27.47
CA GLN A 26 -46.90 23.18 26.30
C GLN A 26 -46.15 23.43 24.97
N ARG A 27 -46.27 22.46 24.04
CA ARG A 27 -47.32 22.50 23.00
C ARG A 27 -47.34 21.24 22.14
N ARG A 28 -48.44 20.51 22.23
CA ARG A 28 -48.96 19.63 21.18
C ARG A 28 -49.50 20.50 20.04
N VAL A 29 -49.05 20.29 18.81
CA VAL A 29 -49.88 20.56 17.62
C VAL A 29 -49.71 19.41 16.63
N THR A 30 -50.78 18.62 16.59
CA THR A 30 -51.33 17.81 15.49
C THR A 30 -50.71 18.00 14.10
N GLY A 31 -50.20 16.90 13.53
CA GLY A 31 -49.82 16.78 12.12
C GLY A 31 -50.03 15.38 11.54
N ALA A 32 -50.98 14.61 12.06
CA ALA A 32 -51.30 13.26 11.61
C ALA A 32 -52.46 13.27 10.62
N ARG A 33 -52.21 13.50 9.31
CA ARG A 33 -53.08 13.11 8.19
C ARG A 33 -52.53 13.56 6.83
N ARG A 34 -51.43 12.98 6.33
CA ARG A 34 -51.07 13.10 4.88
C ARG A 34 -50.13 12.02 4.31
N ARG A 35 -50.07 10.81 4.90
CA ARG A 35 -49.11 9.76 4.51
C ARG A 35 -49.73 8.47 3.90
N ARG A 36 -50.91 8.52 3.27
CA ARG A 36 -51.59 7.29 2.75
C ARG A 36 -51.88 7.22 1.24
N ARG A 37 -51.36 8.12 0.40
CA ARG A 37 -51.64 8.09 -1.07
C ARG A 37 -50.42 8.04 -2.02
N ARG A 38 -49.21 7.76 -1.55
CA ARG A 38 -48.00 7.61 -2.41
C ARG A 38 -47.44 6.18 -2.51
N GLY A 39 -48.24 5.15 -2.23
CA GLY A 39 -47.76 3.77 -2.09
C GLY A 39 -47.83 2.87 -3.34
N ALA A 40 -48.33 3.33 -4.49
CA ALA A 40 -48.71 2.41 -5.58
C ALA A 40 -48.12 2.72 -6.97
N ARG A 41 -47.15 3.65 -7.10
CA ARG A 41 -46.55 4.00 -8.40
C ARG A 41 -45.02 3.78 -8.52
N SER A 42 -44.33 3.27 -7.50
CA SER A 42 -42.85 3.21 -7.53
C SER A 42 -42.23 1.84 -7.83
N LEU A 43 -43.02 0.80 -8.12
CA LEU A 43 -42.47 -0.55 -8.38
C LEU A 43 -42.15 -0.81 -9.86
N GLY A 44 -42.45 0.13 -10.78
CA GLY A 44 -42.24 -0.03 -12.22
C GLY A 44 -40.90 0.49 -12.77
N HIS A 45 -40.08 1.17 -11.98
CA HIS A 45 -38.81 1.78 -12.47
C HIS A 45 -37.53 1.07 -11.98
N ALA A 46 -37.64 -0.01 -11.21
CA ALA A 46 -36.46 -0.71 -10.70
C ALA A 46 -35.79 -1.67 -11.70
N ALA A 47 -36.45 -2.00 -12.83
CA ALA A 47 -35.95 -3.00 -13.77
C ALA A 47 -35.24 -2.43 -15.02
N GLU A 48 -35.45 -1.15 -15.38
CA GLU A 48 -34.82 -0.54 -16.57
C GLU A 48 -33.40 0.00 -16.32
N GLY A 49 -32.92 0.01 -15.07
CA GLY A 49 -31.62 0.59 -14.71
C GLY A 49 -30.42 -0.36 -14.77
N SER A 50 -30.62 -1.68 -14.83
CA SER A 50 -29.51 -2.65 -14.72
C SER A 50 -28.78 -2.92 -16.03
N GLU A 51 -29.44 -2.80 -17.19
CA GLU A 51 -28.80 -3.10 -18.48
C GLU A 51 -27.80 -2.03 -18.93
N GLY A 52 -28.01 -0.76 -18.56
CA GLY A 52 -27.05 0.32 -18.84
C GLY A 52 -25.77 0.27 -17.99
N LEU A 53 -25.83 -0.38 -16.82
CA LEU A 53 -24.72 -0.48 -15.86
C LEU A 53 -23.69 -1.55 -16.24
N LEU A 54 -24.02 -2.56 -17.06
CA LEU A 54 -23.00 -3.50 -17.53
C LEU A 54 -22.31 -2.99 -18.81
N SER A 55 -23.05 -2.31 -19.69
CA SER A 55 -22.51 -1.77 -20.94
C SER A 55 -21.62 -0.53 -20.75
N GLN A 56 -21.82 0.27 -19.69
CA GLN A 56 -20.97 1.44 -19.41
C GLN A 56 -19.61 1.07 -18.79
N TRP A 57 -19.51 -0.06 -18.10
CA TRP A 57 -18.30 -0.39 -17.31
C TRP A 57 -17.29 -1.27 -18.06
N LEU A 58 -17.74 -2.09 -19.01
CA LEU A 58 -16.83 -2.78 -19.92
C LEU A 58 -16.63 -1.98 -21.20
N SER A 59 -15.83 -0.92 -21.12
CA SER A 59 -15.20 -0.43 -22.35
C SER A 59 -14.35 -1.56 -22.95
N ILE A 60 -14.31 -1.66 -24.29
CA ILE A 60 -13.51 -2.70 -24.98
C ILE A 60 -12.06 -2.75 -24.47
N PRO A 61 -11.35 -1.61 -24.24
CA PRO A 61 -9.97 -1.64 -23.72
C PRO A 61 -9.84 -2.31 -22.34
N VAL A 62 -10.83 -2.10 -21.48
CA VAL A 62 -10.92 -2.67 -20.13
C VAL A 62 -11.07 -4.19 -20.20
N ALA A 63 -12.01 -4.67 -21.03
CA ALA A 63 -12.26 -6.09 -21.21
C ALA A 63 -10.99 -6.80 -21.71
N VAL A 64 -10.34 -6.19 -22.71
CA VAL A 64 -9.09 -6.70 -23.28
C VAL A 64 -7.98 -6.76 -22.23
N LEU A 65 -7.78 -5.69 -21.44
CA LEU A 65 -6.76 -5.67 -20.38
C LEU A 65 -6.96 -6.80 -19.37
N LEU A 66 -8.19 -7.00 -18.89
CA LEU A 66 -8.52 -8.04 -17.93
C LEU A 66 -8.32 -9.44 -18.51
N VAL A 67 -8.85 -9.69 -19.72
CA VAL A 67 -8.70 -10.99 -20.40
C VAL A 67 -7.23 -11.33 -20.64
N VAL A 68 -6.44 -10.37 -21.12
CA VAL A 68 -5.00 -10.57 -21.36
C VAL A 68 -4.26 -10.85 -20.05
N THR A 69 -4.57 -10.10 -18.98
CA THR A 69 -3.92 -10.26 -17.67
C THR A 69 -4.24 -11.62 -17.06
N LEU A 70 -5.52 -12.00 -17.05
CA LEU A 70 -5.98 -13.29 -16.50
C LEU A 70 -5.47 -14.47 -17.34
N GLY A 71 -5.53 -14.37 -18.67
CA GLY A 71 -4.99 -15.40 -19.56
C GLY A 71 -3.48 -15.59 -19.38
N SER A 72 -2.73 -14.49 -19.24
CA SER A 72 -1.29 -14.53 -18.96
C SER A 72 -0.98 -15.12 -17.59
N SER A 73 -1.76 -14.76 -16.56
CA SER A 73 -1.66 -15.33 -15.22
C SER A 73 -1.89 -16.85 -15.23
N ALA A 74 -2.95 -17.31 -15.90
CA ALA A 74 -3.25 -18.73 -16.04
C ALA A 74 -2.15 -19.50 -16.77
N ALA A 75 -1.58 -18.93 -17.84
CA ALA A 75 -0.45 -19.51 -18.56
C ALA A 75 0.80 -19.65 -17.66
N VAL A 76 1.12 -18.61 -16.88
CA VAL A 76 2.23 -18.65 -15.91
C VAL A 76 2.00 -19.72 -14.85
N TRP A 77 0.79 -19.83 -14.31
CA TRP A 77 0.45 -20.89 -13.36
C TRP A 77 0.53 -22.30 -13.97
N GLY A 78 0.07 -22.48 -15.21
CA GLY A 78 0.24 -23.72 -15.96
C GLY A 78 1.72 -24.12 -16.09
N TRP A 79 2.58 -23.15 -16.40
CA TRP A 79 4.04 -23.35 -16.43
C TRP A 79 4.62 -23.68 -15.05
N ILE A 80 4.22 -22.97 -13.99
CA ILE A 80 4.65 -23.23 -12.60
C ILE A 80 4.29 -24.67 -12.19
N VAL A 81 3.04 -25.09 -12.41
CA VAL A 81 2.55 -26.44 -12.08
C VAL A 81 3.30 -27.49 -12.89
N ALA A 82 3.54 -27.28 -14.18
CA ALA A 82 4.30 -28.20 -15.02
C ALA A 82 5.77 -28.35 -14.56
N ARG A 83 6.40 -27.27 -14.07
CA ARG A 83 7.75 -27.36 -13.47
C ARG A 83 7.72 -28.10 -12.14
N TRP A 84 6.78 -27.78 -11.28
CA TRP A 84 6.63 -28.42 -9.98
C TRP A 84 6.39 -29.93 -10.10
N ARG A 85 5.51 -30.36 -11.02
CA ARG A 85 5.26 -31.78 -11.33
C ARG A 85 6.50 -32.52 -11.85
N ARG A 86 7.43 -31.81 -12.48
CA ARG A 86 8.72 -32.36 -12.95
C ARG A 86 9.82 -32.31 -11.87
N GLY A 87 9.49 -31.92 -10.64
CA GLY A 87 10.47 -31.75 -9.56
C GLY A 87 11.46 -30.60 -9.80
N GLN A 88 11.18 -29.71 -10.75
CA GLN A 88 12.05 -28.58 -11.06
C GLN A 88 11.78 -27.42 -10.10
N PRO A 89 12.81 -26.70 -9.64
CA PRO A 89 12.60 -25.49 -8.85
C PRO A 89 11.86 -24.44 -9.71
N ILE A 90 10.84 -23.80 -9.12
CA ILE A 90 10.11 -22.69 -9.76
C ILE A 90 11.07 -21.52 -9.98
N VAL A 91 11.75 -21.11 -8.90
CA VAL A 91 12.86 -20.16 -8.92
C VAL A 91 14.10 -20.85 -8.35
N ALA A 92 15.18 -20.91 -9.14
CA ALA A 92 16.44 -21.50 -8.70
C ALA A 92 16.99 -20.75 -7.48
N PHE A 93 17.51 -21.48 -6.50
CA PHE A 93 18.17 -20.86 -5.35
C PHE A 93 19.55 -20.36 -5.76
N GLN A 94 19.83 -19.09 -5.52
CA GLN A 94 21.15 -18.52 -5.68
C GLN A 94 21.64 -18.14 -4.29
N GLY A 95 22.52 -18.94 -3.69
CA GLY A 95 23.05 -18.63 -2.36
C GLY A 95 23.89 -17.36 -2.37
N ARG A 96 23.80 -16.56 -1.31
CA ARG A 96 24.70 -15.42 -1.09
C ARG A 96 25.48 -15.52 0.22
N THR A 97 26.60 -14.83 0.28
CA THR A 97 27.31 -14.53 1.52
C THR A 97 26.42 -13.71 2.48
N PRO A 98 26.61 -13.84 3.80
CA PRO A 98 25.98 -12.94 4.75
C PRO A 98 26.25 -11.48 4.41
N VAL A 99 25.21 -10.67 4.52
CA VAL A 99 25.32 -9.21 4.34
C VAL A 99 26.27 -8.64 5.40
N PRO A 100 27.07 -7.61 5.06
CA PRO A 100 28.09 -7.09 5.96
C PRO A 100 27.51 -6.19 7.07
N TRP A 101 26.30 -5.63 6.88
CA TRP A 101 25.66 -4.75 7.85
C TRP A 101 25.04 -5.51 9.04
N ARG A 102 24.90 -4.77 10.15
CA ARG A 102 24.46 -5.26 11.46
C ARG A 102 23.21 -4.51 11.92
N ALA A 103 22.72 -4.84 13.11
CA ALA A 103 21.54 -4.19 13.69
C ALA A 103 21.67 -2.66 13.81
N PRO A 104 22.83 -2.08 14.20
CA PRO A 104 22.99 -0.62 14.23
C PRO A 104 22.81 0.06 12.86
N ASP A 105 23.21 -0.60 11.77
CA ASP A 105 23.04 -0.06 10.42
C ASP A 105 21.57 -0.04 10.00
N VAL A 106 20.83 -1.12 10.30
CA VAL A 106 19.37 -1.16 10.09
C VAL A 106 18.68 -0.06 10.89
N ALA A 107 19.09 0.16 12.15
CA ALA A 107 18.57 1.22 12.98
C ALA A 107 18.90 2.62 12.42
N ALA A 108 20.13 2.84 11.93
CA ALA A 108 20.52 4.11 11.31
C ALA A 108 19.66 4.43 10.07
N VAL A 109 19.44 3.45 9.20
CA VAL A 109 18.55 3.61 8.03
C VAL A 109 17.11 3.90 8.47
N ALA A 110 16.58 3.17 9.44
CA ALA A 110 15.22 3.41 9.95
C ALA A 110 15.07 4.80 10.60
N LEU A 111 16.07 5.25 11.37
CA LEU A 111 16.08 6.58 11.98
C LEU A 111 16.15 7.69 10.92
N SER A 112 16.84 7.47 9.81
CA SER A 112 16.87 8.44 8.71
C SER A 112 15.48 8.70 8.12
N TYR A 113 14.62 7.67 8.04
CA TYR A 113 13.24 7.82 7.59
C TYR A 113 12.44 8.74 8.51
N GLY A 114 12.54 8.52 9.84
CA GLY A 114 11.90 9.38 10.83
C GLY A 114 12.42 10.82 10.79
N LEU A 115 13.74 10.99 10.62
CA LEU A 115 14.38 12.30 10.50
C LEU A 115 13.87 13.07 9.27
N PHE A 116 13.88 12.47 8.08
CA PHE A 116 13.44 13.13 6.85
C PHE A 116 11.94 13.42 6.85
N SER A 117 11.13 12.56 7.47
CA SER A 117 9.68 12.79 7.62
C SER A 117 9.36 14.07 8.41
N VAL A 118 10.26 14.52 9.29
CA VAL A 118 10.15 15.79 10.03
C VAL A 118 10.84 16.93 9.29
N LEU A 119 12.04 16.67 8.75
CA LEU A 119 12.88 17.70 8.14
C LEU A 119 12.29 18.25 6.83
N VAL A 120 11.76 17.39 5.96
CA VAL A 120 11.27 17.80 4.63
C VAL A 120 10.11 18.80 4.72
N PRO A 121 9.04 18.54 5.50
CA PRO A 121 7.97 19.54 5.67
C PRO A 121 8.47 20.83 6.33
N HIS A 122 9.41 20.75 7.27
CA HIS A 122 9.98 21.93 7.93
C HIS A 122 10.77 22.82 6.96
N VAL A 123 11.61 22.20 6.12
CA VAL A 123 12.35 22.92 5.06
C VAL A 123 11.39 23.51 4.04
N ASP A 124 10.35 22.76 3.64
CA ASP A 124 9.35 23.30 2.71
C ASP A 124 8.59 24.49 3.29
N GLN A 125 8.25 24.48 4.58
CA GLN A 125 7.60 25.61 5.23
C GLN A 125 8.44 26.91 5.11
N GLN A 126 9.76 26.80 5.06
CA GLN A 126 10.66 27.93 4.88
C GLN A 126 10.83 28.35 3.40
N LEU A 127 10.86 27.39 2.48
CA LEU A 127 11.17 27.65 1.06
C LEU A 127 9.93 27.77 0.15
N GLY A 128 8.78 27.28 0.60
CA GLY A 128 7.51 27.23 -0.12
C GLY A 128 7.60 26.55 -1.49
N LEU A 129 8.43 25.52 -1.64
CA LEU A 129 8.64 24.86 -2.94
C LEU A 129 7.44 24.00 -3.31
N VAL A 130 6.96 23.18 -2.38
CA VAL A 130 5.79 22.32 -2.56
C VAL A 130 4.54 23.17 -2.65
N ASN A 131 4.42 24.25 -1.85
CA ASN A 131 3.29 25.18 -2.00
C ASN A 131 3.23 25.82 -3.39
N ARG A 132 4.36 26.19 -3.99
CA ARG A 132 4.40 26.67 -5.39
C ARG A 132 3.97 25.60 -6.40
N PHE A 133 4.46 24.38 -6.23
CA PHE A 133 4.06 23.25 -7.09
C PHE A 133 2.57 22.93 -6.98
N VAL A 134 2.03 22.89 -5.75
CA VAL A 134 0.62 22.63 -5.45
C VAL A 134 -0.26 23.76 -5.98
N ALA A 135 0.14 25.03 -5.81
CA ALA A 135 -0.57 26.18 -6.36
C ALA A 135 -0.65 26.14 -7.90
N TRP A 136 0.46 25.78 -8.57
CA TRP A 136 0.49 25.63 -10.02
C TRP A 136 -0.54 24.58 -10.50
N HIS A 137 -0.64 23.43 -9.85
CA HIS A 137 -1.69 22.44 -10.14
C HIS A 137 -3.09 22.89 -9.70
N GLY A 138 -3.20 23.71 -8.65
CA GLY A 138 -4.44 24.27 -8.15
C GLY A 138 -5.10 25.21 -9.16
N GLU A 139 -4.34 26.11 -9.77
CA GLU A 139 -4.81 27.12 -10.73
C GLU A 139 -5.26 26.52 -12.07
N HIS A 140 -4.58 25.47 -12.54
CA HIS A 140 -4.88 24.83 -13.83
C HIS A 140 -5.98 23.77 -13.75
N GLY A 141 -6.26 23.25 -12.55
CA GLY A 141 -7.37 22.33 -12.32
C GLY A 141 -8.67 23.11 -12.22
N GLY A 142 -9.25 23.48 -13.37
CA GLY A 142 -10.45 24.31 -13.47
C GLY A 142 -11.53 23.97 -12.44
N GLN A 143 -12.17 25.02 -11.89
CA GLN A 143 -13.20 24.95 -10.86
C GLN A 143 -14.20 23.82 -11.12
N ARG A 144 -14.16 22.77 -10.29
CA ARG A 144 -15.18 21.73 -10.32
C ARG A 144 -16.46 22.27 -9.70
N GLY A 145 -17.56 22.16 -10.44
CA GLY A 145 -18.90 22.33 -9.92
C GLY A 145 -19.06 21.49 -8.66
N GLY A 146 -19.53 22.14 -7.59
CA GLY A 146 -19.81 21.48 -6.31
C GLY A 146 -20.75 20.32 -6.56
N VAL A 147 -20.25 19.10 -6.44
CA VAL A 147 -21.09 17.92 -6.37
C VAL A 147 -21.62 17.89 -4.93
N GLU A 148 -22.64 18.71 -4.67
CA GLU A 148 -23.51 18.57 -3.49
C GLU A 148 -24.26 17.25 -3.65
N GLY A 149 -23.70 16.17 -3.11
CA GLY A 149 -24.31 14.85 -3.11
C GLY A 149 -24.08 14.18 -1.77
N ASP A 150 -25.14 14.14 -0.97
CA ASP A 150 -25.30 13.61 0.41
C ASP A 150 -24.98 12.09 0.55
N ASP A 151 -24.51 11.44 -0.52
CA ASP A 151 -24.27 9.98 -0.60
C ASP A 151 -22.76 9.63 -0.65
N GLN A 152 -21.84 10.59 -0.50
CA GLN A 152 -20.38 10.35 -0.58
C GLN A 152 -19.74 9.78 0.70
N ASP A 153 -20.49 9.68 1.79
CA ASP A 153 -19.90 9.67 3.13
C ASP A 153 -19.34 8.32 3.57
N GLU A 154 -19.85 7.18 3.12
CA GLU A 154 -19.47 5.89 3.74
C GLU A 154 -18.30 5.17 3.02
N TRP A 155 -18.18 5.32 1.70
CA TRP A 155 -17.19 4.60 0.90
C TRP A 155 -15.86 5.36 0.73
N SER A 156 -15.88 6.68 0.91
CA SER A 156 -14.70 7.53 0.78
C SER A 156 -13.68 7.32 1.91
N GLN A 157 -14.12 6.77 3.05
CA GLN A 157 -13.35 6.75 4.32
C GLN A 157 -12.23 5.71 4.37
N ALA A 158 -12.25 4.68 3.51
CA ALA A 158 -11.22 3.63 3.45
C ALA A 158 -10.28 3.76 2.25
N ALA A 159 -10.50 4.74 1.37
CA ALA A 159 -9.75 4.85 0.12
C ALA A 159 -8.33 5.40 0.35
N HIS A 160 -7.37 4.86 -0.40
CA HIS A 160 -6.00 5.36 -0.40
C HIS A 160 -5.95 6.86 -0.82
N PRO A 161 -5.12 7.72 -0.21
CA PRO A 161 -4.99 9.14 -0.57
C PRO A 161 -4.90 9.42 -2.08
N VAL A 162 -4.09 8.61 -2.78
CA VAL A 162 -3.93 8.67 -4.25
C VAL A 162 -5.25 8.36 -4.98
N VAL A 163 -6.05 7.42 -4.48
CA VAL A 163 -7.35 7.07 -5.07
C VAL A 163 -8.32 8.24 -4.94
N VAL A 164 -8.41 8.83 -3.75
CA VAL A 164 -9.25 10.01 -3.47
C VAL A 164 -8.85 11.16 -4.40
N LEU A 165 -7.55 11.46 -4.46
CA LEU A 165 -7.00 12.51 -5.30
C LEU A 165 -7.32 12.32 -6.79
N LEU A 166 -7.17 11.09 -7.33
CA LEU A 166 -7.45 10.80 -8.74
C LEU A 166 -8.95 10.71 -9.09
N ARG A 167 -9.82 10.39 -8.12
CA ARG A 167 -11.28 10.52 -8.29
C ARG A 167 -11.69 11.99 -8.33
N GLN A 168 -11.12 12.80 -7.43
CA GLN A 168 -11.38 14.23 -7.31
C GLN A 168 -10.68 15.09 -8.38
N ARG A 169 -9.71 14.57 -9.13
CA ARG A 169 -9.05 15.28 -10.23
C ARG A 169 -8.67 14.31 -11.35
N ARG A 170 -9.20 14.55 -12.56
CA ARG A 170 -9.03 13.67 -13.75
C ARG A 170 -7.90 14.13 -14.68
N GLU A 171 -7.00 14.96 -14.18
CA GLU A 171 -5.89 15.55 -14.93
C GLU A 171 -4.85 14.47 -15.29
N ALA A 172 -4.41 14.43 -16.56
CA ALA A 172 -3.43 13.45 -17.01
C ALA A 172 -2.05 13.63 -16.35
N GLY A 173 -1.62 14.88 -16.16
CA GLY A 173 -0.35 15.19 -15.48
C GLY A 173 -0.34 14.71 -14.04
N LEU A 174 -1.43 14.90 -13.30
CA LEU A 174 -1.59 14.40 -11.94
C LEU A 174 -1.57 12.87 -11.89
N PHE A 175 -2.22 12.19 -12.84
CA PHE A 175 -2.15 10.74 -12.93
C PHE A 175 -0.72 10.23 -13.15
N VAL A 176 0.03 10.86 -14.07
CA VAL A 176 1.44 10.50 -14.30
C VAL A 176 2.28 10.75 -13.05
N PHE A 177 2.08 11.87 -12.35
CA PHE A 177 2.75 12.15 -11.08
C PHE A 177 2.45 11.09 -10.03
N CYS A 178 1.18 10.74 -9.82
CA CYS A 178 0.77 9.68 -8.90
C CYS A 178 1.35 8.33 -9.29
N LEU A 179 1.43 8.01 -10.58
CA LEU A 179 2.04 6.78 -11.08
C LEU A 179 3.54 6.74 -10.73
N VAL A 180 4.27 7.83 -10.97
CA VAL A 180 5.70 7.91 -10.62
C VAL A 180 5.91 7.74 -9.12
N VAL A 181 5.19 8.49 -8.29
CA VAL A 181 5.42 8.44 -6.84
C VAL A 181 4.92 7.13 -6.25
N ALA A 182 3.64 6.80 -6.41
CA ALA A 182 3.01 5.69 -5.71
C ALA A 182 3.25 4.31 -6.35
N ALA A 183 3.52 4.25 -7.66
CA ALA A 183 3.84 2.99 -8.33
C ALA A 183 5.33 2.77 -8.54
N VAL A 184 6.20 3.79 -8.44
CA VAL A 184 7.65 3.61 -8.62
C VAL A 184 8.44 3.96 -7.38
N VAL A 185 8.41 5.22 -6.94
CA VAL A 185 9.27 5.70 -5.83
C VAL A 185 9.00 4.95 -4.52
N VAL A 186 7.72 4.84 -4.15
CA VAL A 186 7.31 4.17 -2.90
C VAL A 186 7.72 2.68 -2.93
N PRO A 187 7.34 1.87 -3.95
CA PRO A 187 7.79 0.48 -4.06
C PRO A 187 9.30 0.29 -4.03
N VAL A 188 10.06 1.14 -4.73
CA VAL A 188 11.53 1.06 -4.72
C VAL A 188 12.06 1.24 -3.31
N THR A 189 11.55 2.24 -2.59
CA THR A 189 11.95 2.51 -1.19
C THR A 189 11.58 1.35 -0.28
N GLU A 190 10.37 0.84 -0.40
CA GLU A 190 9.89 -0.30 0.39
C GLU A 190 10.74 -1.56 0.14
N GLU A 191 11.06 -1.91 -1.10
CA GLU A 191 11.90 -3.07 -1.38
C GLU A 191 13.34 -2.89 -0.85
N VAL A 192 13.88 -1.67 -0.89
CA VAL A 192 15.18 -1.34 -0.27
C VAL A 192 15.13 -1.52 1.24
N LEU A 193 14.11 -0.99 1.91
CA LEU A 193 14.01 -1.05 3.37
C LEU A 193 13.68 -2.47 3.86
N PHE A 194 12.67 -3.12 3.28
CA PHE A 194 12.17 -4.39 3.79
C PHE A 194 12.96 -5.60 3.26
N ARG A 195 13.28 -5.67 1.96
CA ARG A 195 14.01 -6.82 1.41
C ARG A 195 15.49 -6.66 1.53
N LEU A 196 16.02 -5.54 1.08
CA LEU A 196 17.46 -5.35 1.10
C LEU A 196 17.95 -5.24 2.55
N VAL A 197 17.57 -4.17 3.26
CA VAL A 197 18.11 -3.86 4.58
C VAL A 197 17.62 -4.83 5.66
N LEU A 198 16.31 -4.86 5.91
CA LEU A 198 15.74 -5.58 7.05
C LEU A 198 15.81 -7.11 6.87
N GLN A 199 15.30 -7.64 5.75
CA GLN A 199 15.33 -9.08 5.50
C GLN A 199 16.77 -9.59 5.37
N GLY A 200 17.67 -8.84 4.71
CA GLY A 200 19.08 -9.22 4.64
C GLY A 200 19.75 -9.35 6.01
N TRP A 201 19.46 -8.42 6.92
CA TRP A 201 19.94 -8.53 8.31
C TRP A 201 19.29 -9.71 9.06
N LEU A 202 17.98 -9.92 8.93
CA LEU A 202 17.27 -11.03 9.57
C LEU A 202 17.76 -12.40 9.08
N GLU A 203 18.09 -12.57 7.80
CA GLU A 203 18.71 -13.80 7.27
C GLU A 203 20.09 -14.06 7.88
N SER A 204 20.88 -13.00 8.10
CA SER A 204 22.16 -13.09 8.81
C SER A 204 21.98 -13.44 10.29
N ALA A 205 20.97 -12.87 10.95
CA ALA A 205 20.62 -13.19 12.33
C ALA A 205 20.11 -14.64 12.47
N GLU A 206 19.23 -15.07 11.57
CA GLU A 206 18.71 -16.44 11.52
C GLU A 206 19.84 -17.46 11.34
N ARG A 207 20.81 -17.19 10.46
CA ARG A 207 22.00 -18.05 10.31
C ARG A 207 22.81 -18.18 11.60
N ARG A 208 22.96 -17.10 12.38
CA ARG A 208 23.63 -17.15 13.69
C ARG A 208 22.80 -17.97 14.69
N LEU A 209 21.49 -17.74 14.73
CA LEU A 209 20.56 -18.45 15.61
C LEU A 209 20.53 -19.96 15.33
N ARG A 210 20.54 -20.38 14.06
CA ARG A 210 20.56 -21.80 13.67
C ARG A 210 21.87 -22.49 14.02
N ARG A 211 22.97 -21.74 14.16
CA ARG A 211 24.25 -22.29 14.66
C ARG A 211 24.18 -22.54 16.16
N THR A 212 23.58 -21.63 16.92
CA THR A 212 23.52 -21.68 18.39
C THR A 212 22.40 -22.56 18.93
N ILE A 213 21.24 -22.61 18.26
CA ILE A 213 20.06 -23.36 18.72
C ILE A 213 19.76 -24.54 17.78
N PRO A 214 20.00 -25.79 18.19
CA PRO A 214 19.74 -26.98 17.36
C PRO A 214 18.28 -27.10 16.90
N ALA A 215 17.31 -26.74 17.76
CA ALA A 215 15.89 -26.78 17.41
C ALA A 215 15.55 -25.88 16.20
N ALA A 216 16.22 -24.73 16.06
CA ALA A 216 16.02 -23.83 14.93
C ALA A 216 16.48 -24.42 13.58
N ARG A 217 17.29 -25.48 13.58
CA ARG A 217 17.72 -26.15 12.34
C ARG A 217 16.57 -26.89 11.65
N ARG A 218 15.50 -27.24 12.38
CA ARG A 218 14.30 -27.90 11.85
C ARG A 218 13.45 -26.98 10.97
N VAL A 219 13.54 -25.67 11.17
CA VAL A 219 12.81 -24.70 10.34
C VAL A 219 13.54 -24.52 9.01
N VAL A 220 12.78 -24.43 7.93
CA VAL A 220 13.30 -24.18 6.57
C VAL A 220 14.07 -22.84 6.58
N PRO A 221 15.34 -22.80 6.12
CA PRO A 221 16.13 -21.57 6.15
C PRO A 221 15.41 -20.42 5.43
N GLY A 222 15.49 -19.21 5.99
CA GLY A 222 14.89 -17.99 5.44
C GLY A 222 13.43 -17.76 5.83
N THR A 223 12.74 -18.78 6.36
CA THR A 223 11.31 -18.67 6.74
C THR A 223 11.10 -17.53 7.73
N TRP A 224 11.97 -17.42 8.74
CA TRP A 224 11.85 -16.37 9.75
C TRP A 224 12.01 -14.97 9.16
N ALA A 225 13.03 -14.78 8.31
CA ALA A 225 13.29 -13.49 7.69
C ALA A 225 12.16 -13.08 6.73
N VAL A 226 11.67 -14.00 5.90
CA VAL A 226 10.59 -13.73 4.93
C VAL A 226 9.27 -13.44 5.65
N VAL A 227 8.85 -14.29 6.59
CA VAL A 227 7.57 -14.12 7.30
C VAL A 227 7.58 -12.86 8.16
N SER A 228 8.64 -12.62 8.92
CA SER A 228 8.72 -11.45 9.82
C SER A 228 8.70 -10.14 9.04
N THR A 229 9.47 -10.02 7.96
CA THR A 229 9.46 -8.78 7.14
C THR A 229 8.13 -8.58 6.42
N SER A 230 7.50 -9.65 5.95
CA SER A 230 6.17 -9.57 5.32
C SER A 230 5.09 -9.15 6.30
N PHE A 231 5.15 -9.64 7.54
CA PHE A 231 4.24 -9.24 8.61
C PHE A 231 4.40 -7.76 8.97
N ILE A 232 5.65 -7.28 9.17
CA ILE A 232 5.91 -5.87 9.48
C ILE A 232 5.44 -4.97 8.31
N PHE A 233 5.73 -5.37 7.08
CA PHE A 233 5.27 -4.65 5.88
C PHE A 233 3.74 -4.49 5.86
N ALA A 234 3.01 -5.59 6.04
CA ALA A 234 1.55 -5.58 6.08
C ALA A 234 0.99 -4.76 7.25
N ALA A 235 1.62 -4.86 8.43
CA ALA A 235 1.20 -4.12 9.62
C ALA A 235 1.37 -2.60 9.44
N LEU A 236 2.43 -2.14 8.77
CA LEU A 236 2.62 -0.71 8.47
C LEU A 236 1.64 -0.18 7.41
N HIS A 237 1.02 -1.08 6.65
CA HIS A 237 -0.09 -0.75 5.76
C HIS A 237 -1.45 -0.77 6.44
N TYR A 238 -1.51 -1.10 7.74
CA TYR A 238 -2.71 -0.86 8.54
C TYR A 238 -2.86 0.64 8.74
N ARG A 239 -3.74 1.25 7.94
CA ARG A 239 -4.04 2.68 8.01
C ARG A 239 -5.39 2.88 8.67
N GLY A 240 -5.42 3.77 9.67
CA GLY A 240 -6.68 4.32 10.15
C GLY A 240 -7.31 5.21 9.08
N MET A 241 -8.62 5.42 9.20
CA MET A 241 -9.37 6.30 8.31
C MET A 241 -8.71 7.70 8.31
N PRO A 242 -8.16 8.17 7.18
CA PRO A 242 -7.77 9.57 7.09
C PRO A 242 -9.05 10.42 7.21
N PRO A 243 -9.04 11.51 7.98
CA PRO A 243 -10.13 12.47 7.91
C PRO A 243 -10.27 12.97 6.46
N GLU A 244 -11.47 13.46 6.11
CA GLU A 244 -11.69 14.15 4.83
C GLU A 244 -10.62 15.23 4.64
N ALA A 245 -9.67 14.94 3.76
CA ALA A 245 -8.53 15.81 3.49
C ALA A 245 -8.75 16.53 2.17
N ASP A 246 -8.42 17.82 2.15
CA ASP A 246 -8.44 18.62 0.93
C ASP A 246 -7.52 17.98 -0.13
N PRO A 247 -7.95 17.80 -1.39
CA PRO A 247 -7.10 17.26 -2.45
C PRO A 247 -5.74 17.95 -2.59
N LEU A 248 -5.64 19.26 -2.30
CA LEU A 248 -4.34 19.94 -2.32
C LEU A 248 -3.43 19.50 -1.16
N GLU A 249 -3.99 19.19 0.01
CA GLU A 249 -3.26 18.58 1.12
C GLU A 249 -2.80 17.15 0.79
N LEU A 250 -3.65 16.36 0.13
CA LEU A 250 -3.27 15.01 -0.35
C LEU A 250 -2.13 15.07 -1.37
N LEU A 251 -2.17 16.04 -2.30
CA LEU A 251 -1.09 16.27 -3.25
C LEU A 251 0.20 16.68 -2.55
N ARG A 252 0.12 17.60 -1.58
CA ARG A 252 1.27 18.03 -0.75
C ARG A 252 1.89 16.86 0.00
N LEU A 253 1.05 16.03 0.64
CA LEU A 253 1.49 14.82 1.33
C LEU A 253 2.20 13.86 0.38
N LEU A 254 1.68 13.66 -0.84
CA LEU A 254 2.28 12.77 -1.83
C LEU A 254 3.65 13.27 -2.30
N VAL A 255 3.81 14.59 -2.49
CA VAL A 255 5.13 15.20 -2.79
C VAL A 255 6.11 14.96 -1.65
N TYR A 256 5.70 15.19 -0.40
CA TYR A 256 6.56 14.95 0.77
C TYR A 256 6.99 13.49 0.87
N VAL A 257 6.05 12.54 0.72
CA VAL A 257 6.36 11.11 0.72
C VAL A 257 7.41 10.79 -0.36
N GLY A 258 7.20 11.25 -1.59
CA GLY A 258 8.15 11.00 -2.68
C GLY A 258 9.56 11.56 -2.41
N VAL A 259 9.66 12.76 -1.84
CA VAL A 259 10.97 13.36 -1.49
C VAL A 259 11.63 12.61 -0.34
N VAL A 260 10.89 12.32 0.73
CA VAL A 260 11.39 11.57 1.90
C VAL A 260 11.94 10.21 1.46
N ASP A 261 11.17 9.48 0.66
CA ASP A 261 11.53 8.16 0.14
C ASP A 261 12.83 8.18 -0.67
N LEU A 262 12.97 9.13 -1.60
CA LEU A 262 14.20 9.29 -2.38
C LEU A 262 15.41 9.62 -1.50
N CYS A 263 15.25 10.51 -0.50
CA CYS A 263 16.29 10.83 0.46
C CYS A 263 16.70 9.61 1.30
N VAL A 264 15.74 8.81 1.75
CA VAL A 264 15.99 7.60 2.54
C VAL A 264 16.71 6.55 1.72
N VAL A 265 16.31 6.31 0.47
CA VAL A 265 17.02 5.38 -0.43
C VAL A 265 18.47 5.83 -0.65
N ALA A 266 18.68 7.13 -0.90
CA ALA A 266 20.02 7.69 -1.08
C ALA A 266 20.90 7.49 0.17
N VAL A 267 20.37 7.80 1.36
CA VAL A 267 21.09 7.60 2.63
C VAL A 267 21.33 6.12 2.91
N ALA A 268 20.35 5.25 2.67
CA ALA A 268 20.51 3.81 2.85
C ALA A 268 21.65 3.26 1.97
N VAL A 269 21.67 3.59 0.68
CA VAL A 269 22.73 3.15 -0.22
C VAL A 269 24.09 3.71 0.19
N ALA A 270 24.17 5.01 0.52
CA ALA A 270 25.42 5.64 0.94
C ALA A 270 25.95 5.04 2.26
N TRP A 271 25.08 4.82 3.25
CA TRP A 271 25.43 4.24 4.54
C TRP A 271 25.90 2.79 4.41
N LEU A 272 25.20 1.98 3.62
CA LEU A 272 25.57 0.58 3.44
C LEU A 272 26.90 0.46 2.68
N ARG A 273 27.13 1.29 1.65
CA ARG A 273 28.36 1.23 0.86
C ARG A 273 29.58 1.80 1.59
N GLY A 274 29.40 2.86 2.37
CA GLY A 274 30.48 3.48 3.13
C GLY A 274 30.74 2.73 4.44
N PRO A 275 30.12 3.15 5.56
CA PRO A 275 30.32 2.54 6.88
C PRO A 275 30.21 1.01 6.93
N ALA A 276 29.22 0.41 6.26
CA ALA A 276 29.01 -1.05 6.33
C ALA A 276 29.83 -1.84 5.29
N GLY A 277 30.52 -1.16 4.36
CA GLY A 277 31.37 -1.81 3.36
C GLY A 277 30.64 -2.72 2.35
N ALA A 278 29.35 -2.47 2.10
CA ALA A 278 28.57 -3.25 1.15
C ALA A 278 29.03 -3.04 -0.29
N THR A 279 29.23 -4.14 -1.02
CA THR A 279 29.49 -4.13 -2.46
C THR A 279 28.18 -3.99 -3.25
N ALA A 280 28.26 -3.74 -4.56
CA ALA A 280 27.07 -3.72 -5.41
C ALA A 280 26.32 -5.08 -5.41
N ALA A 281 27.06 -6.19 -5.29
CA ALA A 281 26.48 -7.52 -5.20
C ALA A 281 25.72 -7.72 -3.87
N ASP A 282 26.22 -7.15 -2.75
CA ASP A 282 25.51 -7.19 -1.46
C ASP A 282 24.19 -6.42 -1.49
N LEU A 283 24.12 -5.36 -2.32
CA LEU A 283 22.90 -4.59 -2.59
C LEU A 283 21.93 -5.31 -3.56
N GLY A 284 22.27 -6.52 -4.00
CA GLY A 284 21.46 -7.30 -4.92
C GLY A 284 21.46 -6.78 -6.36
N TRP A 285 22.50 -6.02 -6.75
CA TRP A 285 22.67 -5.50 -8.11
C TRP A 285 23.54 -6.42 -8.96
N SER A 286 23.01 -6.84 -10.12
CA SER A 286 23.73 -7.65 -11.10
C SER A 286 23.49 -7.13 -12.51
N GLY A 287 24.38 -6.26 -13.01
CA GLY A 287 24.23 -5.64 -14.33
C GLY A 287 24.09 -6.64 -15.48
N ARG A 288 24.72 -7.83 -15.36
CA ARG A 288 24.64 -8.90 -16.38
C ARG A 288 23.29 -9.61 -16.43
N GLN A 289 22.51 -9.55 -15.34
CA GLN A 289 21.25 -10.28 -15.21
C GLN A 289 20.03 -9.35 -15.16
N LEU A 290 20.23 -8.04 -15.36
CA LEU A 290 19.17 -7.03 -15.21
C LEU A 290 17.92 -7.38 -16.04
N TRP A 291 18.10 -7.78 -17.30
CA TRP A 291 16.98 -8.16 -18.15
C TRP A 291 16.27 -9.44 -17.67
N ALA A 292 17.03 -10.47 -17.30
CA ALA A 292 16.48 -11.70 -16.74
C ALA A 292 15.72 -11.44 -15.42
N ASP A 293 16.17 -10.46 -14.63
CA ASP A 293 15.51 -10.02 -13.41
C ASP A 293 14.21 -9.29 -13.67
N VAL A 294 14.17 -8.43 -14.69
CA VAL A 294 12.93 -7.79 -15.15
C VAL A 294 11.94 -8.84 -15.64
N GLN A 295 12.36 -9.80 -16.46
CA GLN A 295 11.50 -10.89 -16.92
C GLN A 295 10.97 -11.73 -15.75
N LEU A 296 11.82 -12.06 -14.79
CA LEU A 296 11.44 -12.81 -13.60
C LEU A 296 10.42 -12.03 -12.75
N GLY A 297 10.64 -10.72 -12.55
CA GLY A 297 9.70 -9.85 -11.83
C GLY A 297 8.35 -9.73 -12.53
N MET A 298 8.32 -9.59 -13.86
CA MET A 298 7.08 -9.56 -14.63
C MET A 298 6.34 -10.90 -14.57
N ALA A 299 7.05 -12.02 -14.66
CA ALA A 299 6.45 -13.35 -14.50
C ALA A 299 5.88 -13.54 -13.09
N ALA A 300 6.59 -13.07 -12.05
CA ALA A 300 6.10 -13.08 -10.68
C ALA A 300 4.85 -12.21 -10.51
N PHE A 301 4.82 -11.00 -11.07
CA PHE A 301 3.62 -10.15 -11.12
C PHE A 301 2.42 -10.88 -11.73
N LEU A 302 2.60 -11.47 -12.92
CA LEU A 302 1.54 -12.23 -13.57
C LEU A 302 1.08 -13.44 -12.75
N ALA A 303 1.99 -14.10 -12.03
CA ALA A 303 1.62 -15.20 -11.13
C ALA A 303 0.77 -14.71 -9.94
N VAL A 304 1.05 -13.53 -9.38
CA VAL A 304 0.39 -13.08 -8.13
C VAL A 304 -0.84 -12.21 -8.36
N VAL A 305 -0.95 -11.53 -9.50
CA VAL A 305 -2.02 -10.54 -9.72
C VAL A 305 -3.41 -11.14 -9.53
N ALA A 306 -3.72 -12.27 -10.18
CA ALA A 306 -5.04 -12.89 -10.08
C ALA A 306 -5.33 -13.48 -8.68
N PRO A 307 -4.42 -14.26 -8.04
CA PRO A 307 -4.64 -14.74 -6.68
C PRO A 307 -4.83 -13.62 -5.65
N VAL A 308 -4.00 -12.57 -5.70
CA VAL A 308 -4.08 -11.47 -4.72
C VAL A 308 -5.40 -10.71 -4.87
N TYR A 309 -5.79 -10.32 -6.08
CA TYR A 309 -7.10 -9.69 -6.28
C TYR A 309 -8.28 -10.61 -5.97
N GLY A 310 -8.18 -11.90 -6.28
CA GLY A 310 -9.21 -12.88 -5.95
C GLY A 310 -9.43 -12.98 -4.45
N ILE A 311 -8.35 -13.03 -3.66
CA ILE A 311 -8.41 -13.02 -2.19
C ILE A 311 -8.97 -11.69 -1.68
N GLN A 312 -8.52 -10.57 -2.24
CA GLN A 312 -9.02 -9.25 -1.85
C GLN A 312 -10.53 -9.13 -2.08
N ILE A 313 -11.03 -9.58 -3.24
CA ILE A 313 -12.47 -9.61 -3.56
C ILE A 313 -13.21 -10.52 -2.57
N ALA A 314 -12.73 -11.74 -2.35
CA ALA A 314 -13.35 -12.67 -1.40
C ALA A 314 -13.41 -12.09 0.02
N LEU A 315 -12.34 -11.45 0.48
CA LEU A 315 -12.29 -10.79 1.78
C LEU A 315 -13.25 -9.60 1.87
N ARG A 316 -13.40 -8.77 0.82
CA ARG A 316 -14.37 -7.67 0.80
C ARG A 316 -15.82 -8.16 0.84
N LEU A 317 -16.10 -9.29 0.20
CA LEU A 317 -17.42 -9.94 0.26
C LEU A 317 -17.72 -10.51 1.65
N CYS A 318 -16.72 -11.09 2.33
CA CYS A 318 -16.88 -11.71 3.64
C CYS A 318 -16.80 -10.72 4.81
N LEU A 319 -16.03 -9.64 4.67
CA LEU A 319 -15.76 -8.63 5.71
C LEU A 319 -16.00 -7.22 5.14
N PRO A 320 -17.25 -6.86 4.80
CA PRO A 320 -17.57 -5.50 4.36
C PRO A 320 -17.09 -4.48 5.39
N HIS A 321 -16.56 -3.36 4.93
CA HIS A 321 -16.09 -2.23 5.76
C HIS A 321 -14.92 -2.53 6.72
N SER A 322 -14.28 -3.70 6.65
CA SER A 322 -13.16 -4.00 7.53
C SER A 322 -11.84 -3.42 6.99
N PRO A 323 -11.10 -2.59 7.76
CA PRO A 323 -9.80 -2.07 7.34
C PRO A 323 -8.70 -3.13 7.27
N ILE A 324 -8.96 -4.37 7.74
CA ILE A 324 -7.99 -5.46 7.75
C ILE A 324 -7.82 -6.15 6.40
N VAL A 325 -8.73 -5.92 5.45
CA VAL A 325 -8.74 -6.61 4.15
C VAL A 325 -7.45 -6.35 3.36
N ASP A 326 -6.98 -5.11 3.35
CA ASP A 326 -5.78 -4.72 2.61
C ASP A 326 -4.50 -5.30 3.26
N PRO A 327 -4.25 -5.17 4.59
CA PRO A 327 -3.11 -5.83 5.25
C PRO A 327 -3.01 -7.33 5.01
N ILE A 328 -4.13 -8.07 5.00
CA ILE A 328 -4.09 -9.52 4.74
C ILE A 328 -3.62 -9.80 3.31
N SER A 329 -4.17 -9.08 2.33
CA SER A 329 -3.80 -9.25 0.92
C SER A 329 -2.33 -8.85 0.70
N LEU A 330 -1.90 -7.74 1.33
CA LEU A 330 -0.52 -7.25 1.28
C LEU A 330 0.47 -8.17 2.00
N PHE A 331 0.06 -8.86 3.06
CA PHE A 331 0.90 -9.87 3.71
C PHE A 331 1.24 -11.01 2.74
N LEU A 332 0.24 -11.54 2.02
CA LEU A 332 0.46 -12.59 1.02
C LEU A 332 1.32 -12.11 -0.14
N PHE A 333 1.09 -10.88 -0.61
CA PHE A 333 1.92 -10.26 -1.63
C PHE A 333 3.38 -10.11 -1.15
N ALA A 334 3.58 -9.61 0.07
CA ALA A 334 4.90 -9.43 0.66
C ALA A 334 5.64 -10.76 0.89
N LEU A 335 4.93 -11.87 1.19
CA LEU A 335 5.53 -13.20 1.24
C LEU A 335 6.13 -13.60 -0.10
N VAL A 336 5.48 -13.27 -1.22
CA VAL A 336 6.02 -13.55 -2.56
C VAL A 336 7.26 -12.70 -2.83
N LEU A 337 7.21 -11.39 -2.53
CA LEU A 337 8.36 -10.48 -2.69
C LEU A 337 9.56 -10.92 -1.84
N GLY A 338 9.31 -11.29 -0.58
CA GLY A 338 10.32 -11.80 0.35
C GLY A 338 10.92 -13.14 -0.10
N THR A 339 10.07 -14.04 -0.62
CA THR A 339 10.52 -15.32 -1.20
C THR A 339 11.35 -15.09 -2.46
N LEU A 340 10.91 -14.21 -3.36
CA LEU A 340 11.62 -13.90 -4.59
C LEU A 340 13.02 -13.35 -4.29
N TYR A 341 13.12 -12.42 -3.34
CA TYR A 341 14.40 -11.92 -2.87
C TYR A 341 15.23 -13.00 -2.16
N TYR A 342 14.64 -13.82 -1.28
CA TYR A 342 15.38 -14.91 -0.61
C TYR A 342 15.93 -15.96 -1.60
N ARG A 343 15.19 -16.25 -2.68
CA ARG A 343 15.62 -17.23 -3.68
C ARG A 343 16.72 -16.70 -4.59
N THR A 344 16.68 -15.40 -4.91
CA THR A 344 17.55 -14.81 -5.93
C THR A 344 18.67 -13.95 -5.36
N HIS A 345 18.48 -13.41 -4.16
CA HIS A 345 19.28 -12.35 -3.54
C HIS A 345 19.54 -11.15 -4.47
N ARG A 346 18.60 -10.89 -5.39
CA ARG A 346 18.60 -9.77 -6.32
C ARG A 346 17.37 -8.93 -6.03
N ILE A 347 17.54 -7.61 -5.94
CA ILE A 347 16.45 -6.71 -5.55
C ILE A 347 15.51 -6.38 -6.72
N VAL A 348 16.05 -6.39 -7.94
CA VAL A 348 15.32 -5.97 -9.15
C VAL A 348 14.05 -6.79 -9.41
N PRO A 349 14.02 -8.13 -9.31
CA PRO A 349 12.78 -8.88 -9.53
C PRO A 349 11.66 -8.47 -8.59
N SER A 350 11.96 -8.23 -7.31
CA SER A 350 10.97 -7.79 -6.32
C SER A 350 10.49 -6.36 -6.61
N ILE A 351 11.39 -5.44 -6.95
CA ILE A 351 11.03 -4.06 -7.37
C ILE A 351 10.09 -4.12 -8.57
N VAL A 352 10.44 -4.86 -9.63
CA VAL A 352 9.63 -4.94 -10.85
C VAL A 352 8.25 -5.54 -10.55
N THR A 353 8.19 -6.59 -9.73
CA THR A 353 6.92 -7.19 -9.29
C THR A 353 6.04 -6.18 -8.58
N HIS A 354 6.63 -5.41 -7.66
CA HIS A 354 5.93 -4.41 -6.85
C HIS A 354 5.46 -3.21 -7.70
N VAL A 355 6.35 -2.65 -8.52
CA VAL A 355 6.03 -1.56 -9.44
C VAL A 355 4.92 -1.94 -10.42
N ALA A 356 5.00 -3.15 -11.00
CA ALA A 356 3.96 -3.65 -11.92
C ALA A 356 2.61 -3.80 -11.21
N PHE A 357 2.60 -4.32 -9.97
CA PHE A 357 1.36 -4.48 -9.19
C PHE A 357 0.69 -3.14 -8.85
N ASN A 358 1.47 -2.16 -8.38
CA ASN A 358 0.93 -0.82 -8.06
C ASN A 358 0.52 -0.06 -9.32
N GLY A 359 1.32 -0.15 -10.38
CA GLY A 359 1.01 0.46 -11.67
C GLY A 359 -0.29 -0.08 -12.25
N PHE A 360 -0.46 -1.40 -12.25
CA PHE A 360 -1.69 -2.06 -12.67
C PHE A 360 -2.91 -1.61 -11.84
N SER A 361 -2.77 -1.53 -10.51
CA SER A 361 -3.82 -1.03 -9.61
C SER A 361 -4.28 0.40 -9.97
N LEU A 362 -3.33 1.31 -10.22
CA LEU A 362 -3.64 2.68 -10.61
C LEU A 362 -4.23 2.77 -12.02
N THR A 363 -3.79 1.92 -12.95
CA THR A 363 -4.39 1.83 -14.29
C THR A 363 -5.84 1.35 -14.21
N LEU A 364 -6.13 0.30 -13.43
CA LEU A 364 -7.50 -0.14 -13.19
C LEU A 364 -8.36 0.98 -12.61
N LEU A 365 -7.84 1.73 -11.63
CA LEU A 365 -8.54 2.90 -11.08
C LEU A 365 -8.85 3.95 -12.17
N ARG A 366 -7.87 4.30 -13.01
CA ARG A 366 -8.04 5.30 -14.08
C ARG A 366 -9.12 4.91 -15.09
N LEU A 367 -9.25 3.61 -15.33
CA LEU A 367 -10.25 3.01 -16.21
C LEU A 367 -11.61 2.80 -15.53
N GLY A 368 -11.76 3.14 -14.24
CA GLY A 368 -13.01 2.95 -13.50
C GLY A 368 -13.24 1.51 -13.03
N LEU A 369 -12.22 0.67 -12.99
CA LEU A 369 -12.31 -0.74 -12.61
C LEU A 369 -11.77 -1.06 -11.21
N ALA A 370 -11.52 -0.04 -10.38
CA ALA A 370 -10.99 -0.27 -9.03
C ALA A 370 -11.87 -1.33 -8.33
N PRO A 371 -11.33 -2.54 -8.06
CA PRO A 371 -12.16 -3.66 -7.63
C PRO A 371 -12.79 -3.31 -6.28
N LEU A 372 -14.09 -3.07 -6.30
CA LEU A 372 -14.93 -2.88 -5.12
C LEU A 372 -14.44 -1.76 -4.18
N GLY A 373 -14.05 -0.61 -4.73
CA GLY A 373 -13.89 0.60 -3.91
C GLY A 373 -15.14 1.44 -3.85
#